data_AF-A0A7S1EL25-F1
#
_entry.id   AF-A0A7S1EL25-F1
#
_cell.length_a   1.000
_cell.length_b   1.000
_cell.length_c   1.000
_cell.angle_alpha   90.00
_cell.angle_beta   90.00
_cell.angle_gamma   90.00
#
_symmetry.space_group_name_H-M   'P 1'
#
loop_
_entity.id
_entity.type
_entity.pdbx_description
1 polymer ?
#
loop_
_entity_poly.entity_id
_entity_poly.type
_entity_poly.pdbx_seq_one_letter_code
_entity_poly.pdbx_strand_id
1 'polypeptide(L)'
;ISMAVVAARRALAPGRRSLAWLCAAWAAMALALLSKGLIGVVLPGLIVLPWLLWERRWADLRFALHPLALAVFAAIALPWMLAMQQRYPGFFDYFIVEQHFQRYTQPRFNNPQPWWFYLAVLPLGTLPLCLRLPGALRRVGF
;
A
#
# COMPACT_ATOMS: atom_id res chain seq x y z
N ILE A 1 -6.04 -0.54 0.24
CA ILE A 1 -4.73 -1.16 0.58
C ILE A 1 -4.80 -2.69 0.59
N SER A 2 -5.63 -3.34 1.43
CA SER A 2 -5.72 -4.81 1.47
C SER A 2 -6.07 -5.43 0.11
N MET A 3 -7.01 -4.84 -0.64
CA MET A 3 -7.33 -5.29 -2.00
C MET A 3 -6.15 -5.20 -2.97
N ALA A 4 -5.32 -4.16 -2.85
CA ALA A 4 -4.12 -4.01 -3.69
C ALA A 4 -3.12 -5.15 -3.43
N VAL A 5 -2.89 -5.50 -2.16
CA VAL A 5 -1.99 -6.59 -1.77
C VAL A 5 -2.53 -7.94 -2.25
N VAL A 6 -3.83 -8.21 -2.06
CA VAL A 6 -4.46 -9.47 -2.50
C VAL A 6 -4.42 -9.60 -4.02
N ALA A 7 -4.74 -8.53 -4.75
CA ALA A 7 -4.67 -8.51 -6.21
C ALA A 7 -3.23 -8.69 -6.72
N ALA A 8 -2.25 -8.03 -6.09
CA ALA A 8 -0.83 -8.19 -6.42
C ALA A 8 -0.35 -9.63 -6.18
N ARG A 9 -0.72 -10.25 -5.05
CA ARG A 9 -0.43 -11.67 -4.80
C ARG A 9 -1.01 -12.58 -5.88
N ARG A 10 -2.25 -12.33 -6.33
CA ARG A 10 -2.88 -13.11 -7.42
C ARG A 10 -2.22 -12.87 -8.76
N ALA A 11 -1.80 -11.64 -9.05
CA ALA A 11 -1.09 -11.28 -10.27
C ALA A 11 0.29 -11.96 -10.37
N LEU A 12 0.95 -12.15 -9.22
CA LEU A 12 2.30 -12.67 -9.06
C LEU A 12 2.28 -14.11 -8.51
N ALA A 13 1.23 -14.89 -8.76
CA ALA A 13 1.18 -16.29 -8.34
C ALA A 13 2.22 -17.12 -9.11
N PRO A 14 2.97 -18.03 -8.44
CA PRO A 14 3.94 -18.90 -9.11
C PRO A 14 3.32 -19.66 -10.28
N GLY A 15 3.97 -19.62 -11.45
CA GLY A 15 3.53 -20.33 -12.65
C GLY A 15 2.33 -19.72 -13.40
N ARG A 16 1.69 -18.66 -12.89
CA ARG A 16 0.57 -17.97 -13.57
C ARG A 16 0.59 -16.47 -13.30
N ARG A 17 1.22 -15.71 -14.21
CA ARG A 17 1.11 -14.25 -14.24
C ARG A 17 -0.25 -13.85 -14.79
N SER A 18 -0.90 -12.86 -14.16
CA SER A 18 -2.17 -12.33 -14.65
C SER A 18 -2.14 -10.83 -14.74
N LEU A 19 -2.22 -10.31 -15.97
CA LEU A 19 -2.26 -8.88 -16.24
C LEU A 19 -3.55 -8.25 -15.72
N ALA A 20 -4.68 -8.96 -15.78
CA ALA A 20 -5.95 -8.48 -15.23
C ALA A 20 -5.86 -8.23 -13.71
N TRP A 21 -5.28 -9.17 -12.96
CA TRP A 21 -5.06 -8.99 -11.52
C TRP A 21 -4.03 -7.90 -11.22
N LEU A 22 -3.03 -7.73 -12.08
CA LEU A 22 -2.05 -6.65 -11.94
C LEU A 22 -2.71 -5.27 -12.15
N CYS A 23 -3.52 -5.11 -13.19
CA CYS A 23 -4.31 -3.90 -13.42
C CYS A 23 -5.27 -3.63 -12.26
N ALA A 24 -5.91 -4.66 -11.71
CA ALA A 24 -6.76 -4.53 -10.52
C ALA A 24 -5.96 -4.07 -9.28
N ALA A 25 -4.73 -4.57 -9.11
CA ALA A 25 -3.85 -4.13 -8.01
C ALA A 25 -3.49 -2.65 -8.16
N TRP A 26 -3.08 -2.22 -9.35
CA TRP A 26 -2.76 -0.83 -9.64
C TRP A 26 -3.98 0.09 -9.54
N ALA A 27 -5.15 -0.34 -10.00
CA ALA A 27 -6.40 0.41 -9.80
C ALA A 27 -6.73 0.57 -8.31
N ALA A 28 -6.60 -0.49 -7.51
CA ALA A 28 -6.82 -0.43 -6.07
C ALA A 28 -5.81 0.48 -5.35
N MET A 29 -4.55 0.54 -5.83
CA MET A 29 -3.55 1.50 -5.34
C MET A 29 -3.91 2.94 -5.71
N ALA A 30 -4.40 3.19 -6.92
CA ALA A 30 -4.85 4.52 -7.36
C ALA A 30 -6.01 5.03 -6.50
N LEU A 31 -7.02 4.19 -6.25
CA LEU A 31 -8.15 4.52 -5.38
C LEU A 31 -7.71 4.72 -3.92
N ALA A 32 -6.73 3.95 -3.44
CA ALA A 32 -6.15 4.15 -2.12
C ALA A 32 -5.40 5.49 -2.03
N LEU A 33 -4.72 5.90 -3.11
CA LEU A 33 -4.04 7.19 -3.19
C LEU A 33 -5.02 8.36 -3.17
N LEU A 34 -6.12 8.27 -3.91
CA LEU A 34 -7.16 9.32 -3.90
C LEU A 34 -7.89 9.44 -2.55
N SER A 35 -7.96 8.36 -1.77
CA SER A 35 -8.64 8.37 -0.46
C SER A 35 -7.75 8.78 0.71
N LYS A 36 -6.48 8.35 0.73
CA LYS A 36 -5.57 8.54 1.89
C LYS A 36 -4.17 9.04 1.52
N GLY A 37 -3.91 9.39 0.27
CA GLY A 37 -2.60 9.86 -0.18
C GLY A 37 -1.58 8.77 -0.43
N LEU A 38 -0.29 9.12 -0.44
CA LEU A 38 0.82 8.27 -0.88
C LEU A 38 0.91 6.94 -0.13
N ILE A 39 0.39 6.89 1.11
CA ILE A 39 0.37 5.67 1.91
C ILE A 39 -0.40 4.52 1.23
N GLY A 40 -1.35 4.85 0.33
CA GLY A 40 -2.11 3.91 -0.48
C GLY A 40 -1.25 3.10 -1.45
N VAL A 41 -0.10 3.63 -1.86
CA VAL A 41 0.88 2.99 -2.76
C VAL A 41 2.08 2.47 -1.97
N VAL A 42 2.56 3.25 -1.00
CA VAL A 42 3.74 2.91 -0.19
C VAL A 42 3.54 1.61 0.58
N LEU A 43 2.39 1.42 1.26
CA LEU A 43 2.18 0.21 2.05
C LEU A 43 2.12 -1.08 1.20
N PRO A 44 1.35 -1.16 0.10
CA PRO A 44 1.42 -2.32 -0.80
C PRO A 44 2.83 -2.55 -1.35
N GLY A 45 3.55 -1.48 -1.72
CA GLY A 45 4.93 -1.56 -2.18
C GLY A 45 5.87 -2.15 -1.13
N LEU A 46 5.80 -1.68 0.11
CA LEU A 46 6.60 -2.18 1.24
C LEU A 46 6.28 -3.64 1.62
N ILE A 47 5.12 -4.17 1.22
CA ILE A 47 4.78 -5.58 1.43
C ILE A 47 5.30 -6.44 0.27
N VAL A 48 5.03 -6.02 -0.97
CA VAL A 48 5.30 -6.85 -2.16
C VAL A 48 6.76 -6.77 -2.59
N LEU A 49 7.40 -5.61 -2.55
CA LEU A 49 8.77 -5.43 -3.04
C LEU A 49 9.79 -6.22 -2.21
N PRO A 50 9.82 -6.15 -0.87
CA PRO A 50 10.79 -6.93 -0.09
C PRO A 50 10.59 -8.43 -0.26
N TRP A 51 9.34 -8.89 -0.38
CA TRP A 51 9.03 -10.29 -0.67
C TRP A 51 9.61 -10.74 -2.02
N LEU A 52 9.40 -9.98 -3.10
CA LEU A 52 9.96 -10.28 -4.42
C LEU A 52 11.49 -10.23 -4.45
N LEU A 53 12.09 -9.28 -3.72
CA LEU A 53 13.55 -9.16 -3.60
C LEU A 53 14.14 -10.33 -2.81
N TRP A 54 13.50 -10.74 -1.72
CA TRP A 54 13.90 -11.87 -0.89
C TRP A 54 13.87 -13.19 -1.67
N GLU A 55 12.81 -13.43 -2.45
CA GLU A 55 12.70 -14.59 -3.35
C GLU A 55 13.50 -14.44 -4.65
N ARG A 56 14.18 -13.31 -4.87
CA ARG A 56 14.99 -12.99 -6.07
C ARG A 56 14.19 -13.12 -7.38
N ARG A 57 12.91 -12.75 -7.36
CA ARG A 57 11.96 -12.89 -8.48
C ARG A 57 12.00 -11.69 -9.43
N TRP A 58 13.15 -11.47 -10.06
CA TRP A 58 13.39 -10.29 -10.91
C TRP A 58 12.42 -10.15 -12.09
N ALA A 59 12.01 -11.28 -12.68
CA ALA A 59 11.07 -11.26 -13.79
C ALA A 59 9.66 -10.81 -13.34
N ASP A 60 9.29 -11.13 -12.09
CA ASP A 60 8.03 -10.70 -11.49
C ASP A 60 8.09 -9.24 -11.02
N LEU A 61 9.27 -8.76 -10.61
CA LEU A 61 9.51 -7.34 -10.36
C LEU A 61 9.30 -6.50 -11.63
N ARG A 62 9.85 -6.95 -12.77
CA ARG A 62 9.62 -6.31 -14.08
C ARG A 62 8.15 -6.38 -14.48
N PHE A 63 7.51 -7.52 -14.27
CA PHE A 63 6.09 -7.68 -14.55
C PHE A 63 5.22 -6.79 -13.65
N ALA A 64 5.57 -6.58 -12.39
CA ALA A 64 4.83 -5.70 -11.49
C ALA A 64 4.78 -4.24 -11.99
N LEU A 65 5.78 -3.82 -12.77
CA LEU A 65 5.88 -2.51 -13.41
C LEU A 65 5.38 -2.52 -14.87
N HIS A 66 4.49 -3.45 -15.23
CA HIS A 66 3.97 -3.54 -16.58
C HIS A 66 3.32 -2.20 -17.03
N PRO A 67 3.66 -1.67 -18.22
CA PRO A 67 3.19 -0.35 -18.67
C PRO A 67 1.67 -0.19 -18.67
N LEU A 68 0.93 -1.23 -19.08
CA LEU A 68 -0.54 -1.18 -19.06
C LEU A 68 -1.10 -0.97 -17.65
N ALA A 69 -0.52 -1.62 -16.63
CA ALA A 69 -1.02 -1.50 -15.27
C ALA A 69 -0.67 -0.13 -14.66
N LEU A 70 0.51 0.41 -15.00
CA LEU A 70 0.88 1.79 -14.70
C LEU A 70 -0.06 2.79 -15.38
N ALA A 71 -0.44 2.54 -16.64
CA ALA A 71 -1.39 3.37 -17.36
C ALA A 71 -2.78 3.36 -16.72
N VAL A 72 -3.25 2.20 -16.22
CA VAL A 72 -4.51 2.10 -15.44
C VAL A 72 -4.43 2.95 -14.18
N PHE A 73 -3.33 2.88 -13.42
CA PHE A 73 -3.14 3.73 -12.25
C PHE A 73 -3.16 5.21 -12.61
N ALA A 74 -2.41 5.59 -13.65
CA ALA A 74 -2.30 6.95 -14.12
C ALA A 74 -3.67 7.51 -14.56
N ALA A 75 -4.43 6.72 -15.32
CA ALA A 75 -5.77 7.09 -15.79
C ALA A 75 -6.77 7.32 -14.64
N ILE A 76 -6.61 6.65 -13.50
CA ILE A 76 -7.47 6.83 -12.33
C ILE A 76 -6.99 7.98 -11.46
N ALA A 77 -5.70 8.03 -11.13
CA ALA A 77 -5.16 8.96 -10.15
C ALA A 77 -4.87 10.35 -10.72
N LEU A 78 -4.27 10.44 -11.91
CA LEU A 78 -3.77 11.71 -12.44
C LEU A 78 -4.87 12.73 -12.75
N PRO A 79 -6.04 12.39 -13.31
CA PRO A 79 -7.02 13.41 -13.71
C PRO A 79 -7.42 14.34 -12.54
N TRP A 80 -7.73 13.76 -11.39
CA TRP A 80 -8.08 14.53 -10.20
C TRP A 80 -6.88 15.31 -9.64
N MET A 81 -5.71 14.68 -9.62
CA MET A 81 -4.49 15.28 -9.06
C MET A 81 -4.02 16.49 -9.86
N LEU A 82 -4.09 16.38 -11.20
CA LEU A 82 -3.77 17.48 -12.12
C LEU A 82 -4.82 18.59 -12.03
N ALA A 83 -6.11 18.26 -11.94
CA ALA A 83 -7.16 19.26 -11.78
C ALA A 83 -6.99 20.05 -10.47
N MET A 84 -6.59 19.39 -9.37
CA MET A 84 -6.31 20.06 -8.10
C MET A 84 -5.12 21.00 -8.20
N GLN A 85 -4.01 20.57 -8.79
CA GLN A 85 -2.83 21.42 -9.00
C GLN A 85 -3.14 22.64 -9.89
N GLN A 86 -3.95 22.46 -10.93
CA GLN A 86 -4.35 23.56 -11.82
C GLN A 86 -5.26 24.57 -11.10
N ARG A 87 -6.16 24.08 -10.22
CA ARG A 87 -7.08 24.95 -9.49
C ARG A 87 -6.44 25.63 -8.29
N TYR A 88 -5.48 24.96 -7.66
CA TYR A 88 -4.79 25.40 -6.46
C TYR A 88 -3.27 25.29 -6.65
N PRO A 89 -2.61 26.34 -7.18
CA PRO A 89 -1.17 26.36 -7.33
C PRO A 89 -0.48 26.09 -5.98
N GLY A 90 0.43 25.12 -5.95
CA GLY A 90 1.12 24.65 -4.73
C GLY A 90 0.45 23.44 -4.05
N PHE A 91 -0.63 22.90 -4.62
CA PHE A 91 -1.30 21.71 -4.10
C PHE A 91 -0.35 20.52 -3.92
N PHE A 92 0.56 20.25 -4.85
CA PHE A 92 1.50 19.14 -4.70
C PHE A 92 2.49 19.33 -3.56
N ASP A 93 3.01 20.54 -3.34
CA ASP A 93 3.90 20.81 -2.20
C ASP A 93 3.16 20.57 -0.88
N TYR A 94 1.94 21.09 -0.75
CA TYR A 94 1.10 20.85 0.41
C TYR A 94 0.74 19.36 0.58
N PHE A 95 0.20 18.73 -0.46
CA PHE A 95 -0.33 17.36 -0.40
C PHE A 95 0.76 16.32 -0.23
N ILE A 96 1.89 16.45 -0.91
CA ILE A 96 2.99 15.49 -0.84
C ILE A 96 3.92 15.86 0.30
N VAL A 97 4.51 17.05 0.29
CA VAL A 97 5.60 17.41 1.22
C VAL A 97 5.06 17.63 2.62
N GLU A 98 4.10 18.54 2.78
CA GLU A 98 3.62 18.89 4.13
C GLU A 98 2.90 17.71 4.79
N GLN A 99 1.95 17.10 4.09
CA GLN A 99 1.11 16.04 4.68
C GLN A 99 1.83 14.70 4.86
N HIS A 100 2.83 14.36 4.05
CA HIS A 100 3.49 13.04 4.11
C HIS A 100 4.92 13.06 4.61
N PHE A 101 5.60 14.19 4.63
CA PHE A 101 6.98 14.26 5.14
C PHE A 101 7.03 15.15 6.38
N GLN A 102 6.60 16.41 6.26
CA GLN A 102 6.66 17.35 7.38
C GLN A 102 5.79 16.90 8.55
N ARG A 103 4.67 16.23 8.27
CA ARG A 103 3.80 15.65 9.30
C ARG A 103 4.48 14.61 10.19
N TYR A 104 5.51 13.92 9.70
CA TYR A 104 6.26 12.92 10.49
C TYR A 104 7.53 13.50 11.11
N THR A 105 8.11 14.54 10.52
CA THR A 105 9.35 15.16 11.03
C THR A 105 9.09 16.31 12.00
N GLN A 106 7.93 16.95 11.94
CA GLN A 106 7.60 18.07 12.83
C GLN A 106 6.76 17.62 14.03
N PRO A 107 7.12 18.02 15.26
CA PRO A 107 6.41 17.64 16.49
C PRO A 107 5.01 18.27 16.63
N ARG A 108 4.60 19.16 15.72
CA ARG A 108 3.38 19.96 15.84
C ARG A 108 2.09 19.21 15.46
N PHE A 109 2.18 18.14 14.67
CA PHE A 109 1.01 17.41 14.15
C PHE A 109 0.84 15.99 14.68
N ASN A 110 1.87 15.43 15.31
CA ASN A 110 1.84 14.05 15.76
C ASN A 110 1.34 14.01 17.19
N ASN A 111 0.42 13.11 17.52
CA ASN A 111 0.16 12.74 18.91
C ASN A 111 1.25 11.73 19.28
N PRO A 112 2.37 12.14 19.89
CA PRO A 112 3.46 11.22 20.14
C PRO A 112 2.96 10.15 21.10
N GLN A 113 2.93 8.93 20.61
CA GLN A 113 2.61 7.76 21.40
C GLN A 113 3.91 7.05 21.78
N PRO A 114 3.96 6.39 22.95
CA PRO A 114 5.13 5.60 23.31
C PRO A 114 5.34 4.46 22.31
N TRP A 115 6.58 4.00 22.15
CA TRP A 115 6.95 2.97 21.16
C TRP A 115 6.14 1.66 21.30
N TRP A 116 5.68 1.34 22.50
CA TRP A 116 4.85 0.17 22.80
C TRP A 116 3.36 0.35 22.51
N PHE A 117 2.91 1.54 22.13
CA PHE A 117 1.49 1.85 21.92
C PHE A 117 0.81 0.87 20.95
N TYR A 118 1.39 0.64 19.78
CA TYR A 118 0.82 -0.29 18.81
C TYR A 118 0.92 -1.77 19.24
N LEU A 119 1.88 -2.12 20.11
CA LEU A 119 1.97 -3.48 20.68
C LEU A 119 0.80 -3.77 21.61
N ALA A 120 0.26 -2.76 22.30
CA ALA A 120 -0.93 -2.90 23.13
C ALA A 120 -2.23 -2.74 22.32
N VAL A 121 -2.29 -1.75 21.44
CA VAL A 121 -3.51 -1.41 20.68
C VAL A 121 -3.88 -2.49 19.66
N LEU A 122 -2.91 -3.12 18.99
CA LEU A 122 -3.22 -4.12 17.95
C LEU A 122 -3.90 -5.38 18.54
N PRO A 123 -3.40 -6.00 19.62
CA PRO A 123 -4.09 -7.13 20.25
C PRO A 123 -5.48 -6.76 20.76
N LEU A 124 -5.60 -5.62 21.46
CA LEU A 124 -6.86 -5.15 22.03
C LEU A 124 -7.89 -4.81 20.94
N GLY A 125 -7.46 -4.13 19.88
CA GLY A 125 -8.29 -3.74 18.75
C GLY A 125 -8.71 -4.90 17.84
N THR A 126 -8.14 -6.08 18.02
CA THR A 126 -8.44 -7.29 17.21
C THR A 126 -8.90 -8.47 18.05
N LEU A 127 -9.48 -8.20 19.23
CA LEU A 127 -9.79 -9.20 20.27
C LEU A 127 -10.65 -10.42 19.89
N PRO A 128 -11.43 -10.50 18.78
CA PRO A 128 -11.94 -11.79 18.32
C PRO A 128 -10.91 -12.63 17.54
N LEU A 129 -10.00 -11.98 16.79
CA LEU A 129 -8.99 -12.65 15.97
C LEU A 129 -7.77 -13.08 16.76
N CYS A 130 -7.35 -12.31 17.77
CA CYS A 130 -6.21 -12.68 18.62
C CYS A 130 -6.40 -14.02 19.33
N LEU A 131 -7.64 -14.32 19.76
CA LEU A 131 -7.98 -15.60 20.39
C LEU A 131 -7.85 -16.79 19.42
N ARG A 132 -7.90 -16.56 18.10
CA ARG A 132 -7.76 -17.59 17.07
C ARG A 132 -6.32 -17.78 16.58
N LEU A 133 -5.39 -16.87 16.92
CA LEU A 133 -3.98 -16.96 16.53
C LEU A 133 -3.30 -18.25 17.00
N PRO A 134 -3.46 -18.72 18.25
CA PRO A 134 -2.84 -19.98 18.69
C PRO A 134 -3.33 -21.18 17.88
N GLY A 135 -4.63 -21.21 17.56
CA GLY A 135 -5.22 -22.26 16.73
C GLY A 135 -4.78 -22.22 15.27
N ALA A 136 -4.46 -21.04 14.74
CA ALA A 136 -3.91 -20.88 13.39
C ALA A 136 -2.42 -21.30 13.33
N LEU A 137 -1.63 -20.93 14.34
CA LEU A 137 -0.21 -21.29 14.43
C LEU A 137 -0.01 -22.81 14.52
N ARG A 138 -0.84 -23.50 15.33
CA ARG A 138 -0.83 -24.97 15.44
C ARG A 138 -1.15 -25.70 14.13
N ARG A 139 -1.85 -25.07 13.18
CA ARG A 139 -2.15 -25.66 11.86
C ARG A 139 -1.01 -25.50 10.85
N VAL A 140 -0.11 -24.56 11.08
CA VAL A 140 0.99 -24.20 10.17
C VAL A 140 2.31 -24.88 10.58
N GLY A 141 2.33 -25.64 11.68
CA GLY A 141 3.49 -26.45 12.08
C GLY A 141 4.58 -25.67 12.82
N PHE A 142 4.18 -24.72 13.66
CA PHE A 142 5.03 -24.16 14.72
C PHE A 142 4.76 -24.85 16.05
#